data_AF-A0A9E3ITT7-F1
#
_entry.id   AF-A0A9E3ITT7-F1
#
_cell.length_a   1.000
_cell.length_b   1.000
_cell.length_c   1.000
_cell.angle_alpha   90.00
_cell.angle_beta   90.00
_cell.angle_gamma   90.00
#
_symmetry.space_group_name_H-M   'P 1'
#
loop_
_entity.id
_entity.type
_entity.pdbx_description
1 polymer ?
#
loop_
_entity_poly.entity_id
_entity_poly.type
_entity_poly.pdbx_seq_one_letter_code
_entity_poly.pdbx_strand_id
1 'polypeptide(L)'
;MLKRWWPALRLRTILFGVLLFAALMPAIGAVSLRVYENTLVRQTEAELVAQGAALAAMAAVQWPGAPPPPPRPAKPPEGYYRPEPTGIDLTLDAVLPVRPPPKRAARPPEPDAVTVARAMAPVVDRTVRTTLASVLVLDRHGLVVYGGPPGDYSRLPEVRWALAGQPHTVFRENGDYQQASPLEWLSRASALRLHHARPIVVNGKVQGVLLLSRSPRALFRGIYEDRVKWALAASVILGVLVVLSGLISRGVTRPIEALSAASRAVAAGGGEIPDTPSTAAVEIRDLYEDFRAMAERIERRSGYLRDFAAAVSHEFKTPLAGITGAVELLQDHFETMSAHERRRFLDNIAGDSERLSQLVTRLLDLARADMATPEAGVATALAEPAARVAAAEAGPGFAIEVDMPAELPPVAAPATTLESVLTVLLQNSRQAGARNARVAGTAEGAEVSLTVSDDGPGIAEADRERMFEPFFTSHRADGGTGLGLPIARSLLAASHGRLELVASAKGARFQIVLPRAEGA
;
A
#
# COMPACT_ATOMS: atom_id res chain seq x y z
N MET A 1 -18.51 -7.73 15.81
CA MET A 1 -17.86 -6.81 16.76
C MET A 1 -16.52 -6.24 16.29
N LEU A 2 -15.63 -6.99 15.62
CA LEU A 2 -14.32 -6.45 15.16
C LEU A 2 -14.37 -5.31 14.12
N LYS A 3 -15.41 -5.20 13.28
CA LYS A 3 -15.52 -4.14 12.26
C LYS A 3 -15.55 -2.71 12.84
N ARG A 4 -16.03 -2.52 14.08
CA ARG A 4 -16.23 -1.20 14.68
C ARG A 4 -14.95 -0.58 15.27
N TRP A 5 -13.89 -1.38 15.42
CA TRP A 5 -12.62 -0.99 16.05
C TRP A 5 -11.42 -1.14 15.11
N TRP A 6 -11.66 -1.37 13.80
CA TRP A 6 -10.59 -1.59 12.86
C TRP A 6 -9.87 -0.27 12.55
N PRO A 7 -8.56 -0.14 12.82
CA PRO A 7 -7.85 1.10 12.56
C PRO A 7 -7.75 1.36 11.06
N ALA A 8 -7.89 2.64 10.67
CA ALA A 8 -7.66 3.09 9.31
C ALA A 8 -6.15 3.06 9.00
N LEU A 9 -5.65 1.89 8.63
CA LEU A 9 -4.25 1.70 8.29
C LEU A 9 -4.02 2.03 6.82
N ARG A 10 -2.96 2.80 6.55
CA ARG A 10 -2.48 3.02 5.19
C ARG A 10 -1.79 1.77 4.66
N LEU A 11 -1.89 1.52 3.36
CA LEU A 11 -1.26 0.37 2.71
C LEU A 11 0.25 0.33 2.99
N ARG A 12 0.92 1.49 2.91
CA ARG A 12 2.35 1.62 3.22
C ARG A 12 2.69 1.16 4.63
N THR A 13 1.82 1.42 5.60
CA THR A 13 2.05 1.07 7.01
C THR A 13 1.91 -0.43 7.22
N ILE A 14 0.91 -1.06 6.58
CA ILE A 14 0.71 -2.51 6.62
C ILE A 14 1.91 -3.21 5.97
N LEU A 15 2.29 -2.81 4.76
CA LEU A 15 3.43 -3.39 4.03
C LEU A 15 4.74 -3.18 4.80
N PHE A 16 4.99 -1.97 5.29
CA PHE A 16 6.18 -1.68 6.07
C PHE A 16 6.26 -2.56 7.33
N GLY A 17 5.17 -2.69 8.11
CA GLY A 17 5.15 -3.53 9.30
C GLY A 17 5.44 -5.01 8.99
N VAL A 18 4.85 -5.53 7.92
CA VAL A 18 5.03 -6.92 7.50
C VAL A 18 6.45 -7.17 6.99
N LEU A 19 6.95 -6.30 6.10
CA LEU A 19 8.29 -6.42 5.54
C LEU A 19 9.37 -6.22 6.61
N LEU A 20 9.17 -5.25 7.52
CA LEU A 20 10.08 -5.02 8.64
C LEU A 20 10.13 -6.25 9.55
N PHE A 21 8.98 -6.85 9.89
CA PHE A 21 8.94 -8.07 10.69
C PHE A 21 9.66 -9.23 9.98
N ALA A 22 9.37 -9.44 8.69
CA ALA A 22 10.01 -10.49 7.90
C ALA A 22 11.53 -10.29 7.77
N ALA A 23 12.00 -9.05 7.62
CA ALA A 23 13.42 -8.72 7.52
C ALA A 23 14.16 -8.80 8.86
N LEU A 24 13.54 -8.40 9.97
CA LEU A 24 14.15 -8.44 11.30
C LEU A 24 14.27 -9.87 11.86
N MET A 25 13.35 -10.76 11.50
CA MET A 25 13.29 -12.11 12.06
C MET A 25 14.61 -12.90 11.92
N PRO A 26 15.23 -13.01 10.73
CA PRO A 26 16.51 -13.70 10.58
C PRO A 26 17.64 -13.07 11.40
N ALA A 27 17.70 -11.73 11.46
CA ALA A 27 18.72 -11.01 12.23
C ALA A 27 18.56 -11.26 13.74
N ILE A 28 17.33 -11.18 14.26
CA ILE A 28 17.01 -11.51 15.66
C ILE A 28 17.38 -12.96 15.96
N GLY A 29 17.06 -13.89 15.06
CA GLY A 29 17.41 -15.31 15.18
C GLY A 29 18.93 -15.53 15.29
N ALA A 30 19.71 -14.89 14.40
CA ALA A 30 21.17 -15.00 14.39
C ALA A 30 21.82 -14.41 15.66
N VAL A 31 21.36 -13.24 16.12
CA VAL A 31 21.85 -12.62 17.35
C VAL A 31 21.50 -13.48 18.57
N SER A 32 20.25 -13.97 18.64
CA SER A 32 19.79 -14.83 19.74
C SER A 32 20.60 -16.12 19.81
N LEU A 33 20.91 -16.72 18.67
CA LEU A 33 21.74 -17.93 18.59
C LEU A 33 23.15 -17.67 19.15
N ARG A 34 23.79 -16.56 18.76
CA ARG A 34 25.11 -16.17 19.26
C ARG A 34 25.11 -15.90 20.77
N VAL A 35 24.12 -15.18 21.26
CA VAL A 35 23.98 -14.90 22.70
C VAL A 35 23.79 -16.19 23.48
N TYR A 36 22.98 -17.12 22.97
CA TYR A 36 22.76 -18.42 23.59
C TYR A 36 24.05 -19.26 23.61
N GLU A 37 24.77 -19.34 22.49
CA GLU A 37 26.05 -20.06 22.39
C GLU A 37 27.10 -19.50 23.36
N ASN A 38 27.23 -18.17 23.45
CA ASN A 38 28.15 -17.51 24.38
C ASN A 38 27.77 -17.75 25.85
N THR A 39 26.47 -17.84 26.14
CA THR A 39 25.97 -18.19 27.48
C THR A 39 26.36 -19.62 27.86
N LEU A 40 26.23 -20.58 26.95
CA LEU A 40 26.65 -21.98 27.17
C LEU A 40 28.15 -22.07 27.46
N VAL A 41 28.96 -21.28 26.74
CA VAL A 41 30.40 -21.22 26.94
C VAL A 41 30.77 -20.63 28.30
N ARG A 42 30.16 -19.50 28.69
CA ARG A 42 30.39 -18.89 30.02
C ARG A 42 29.93 -19.81 31.14
N GLN A 43 28.87 -20.58 30.95
CA GLN A 43 28.46 -21.60 31.91
C GLN A 43 29.53 -22.70 32.05
N THR A 44 30.12 -23.18 30.95
CA THR A 44 31.24 -24.12 31.01
C THR A 44 32.46 -23.52 31.70
N GLU A 45 32.78 -22.24 31.46
CA GLU A 45 33.84 -21.53 32.18
C GLU A 45 33.55 -21.50 33.69
N ALA A 46 32.34 -21.11 34.10
CA ALA A 46 31.94 -21.06 35.51
C ALA A 46 32.07 -22.42 36.19
N GLU A 47 31.65 -23.50 35.51
CA GLU A 47 31.81 -24.87 35.99
C GLU A 47 33.30 -25.22 36.21
N LEU A 48 34.19 -24.84 35.29
CA LEU A 48 35.64 -25.06 35.41
C LEU A 48 36.28 -24.22 36.52
N VAL A 49 35.89 -22.95 36.66
CA VAL A 49 36.37 -22.05 37.72
C VAL A 49 35.98 -22.61 39.10
N ALA A 50 34.73 -23.04 39.26
CA ALA A 50 34.25 -23.61 40.52
C ALA A 50 34.99 -24.91 40.89
N GLN A 51 35.18 -25.81 39.92
CA GLN A 51 35.94 -27.05 40.12
C GLN A 51 37.41 -26.78 40.44
N GLY A 52 38.03 -25.86 39.69
CA GLY A 52 39.41 -25.44 39.90
C GLY A 52 39.62 -24.84 41.29
N ALA A 53 38.71 -23.97 41.75
CA ALA A 53 38.76 -23.36 43.07
C ALA A 53 38.71 -24.39 44.20
N ALA A 54 37.79 -25.35 44.13
CA ALA A 54 37.66 -26.41 45.12
C ALA A 54 38.90 -27.32 45.15
N LEU A 55 39.39 -27.75 43.97
CA LEU A 55 40.55 -28.63 43.87
C LEU A 55 41.84 -27.92 44.30
N ALA A 56 42.03 -26.63 43.95
CA ALA A 56 43.20 -25.86 44.37
C ALA A 56 43.24 -25.65 45.89
N ALA A 57 42.09 -25.35 46.49
CA ALA A 57 41.98 -25.21 47.94
C ALA A 57 42.32 -26.53 48.67
N MET A 58 41.79 -27.65 48.16
CA MET A 58 42.12 -28.98 48.69
C MET A 58 43.61 -29.30 48.56
N ALA A 59 44.22 -28.99 47.41
CA ALA A 59 45.65 -29.15 47.19
C ALA A 59 46.49 -28.34 48.17
N ALA A 60 46.10 -27.07 48.38
CA ALA A 60 46.82 -26.15 49.24
C ALA A 60 46.84 -26.62 50.71
N VAL A 61 45.74 -27.21 51.20
CA VAL A 61 45.65 -27.74 52.58
C VAL A 61 46.51 -29.00 52.76
N GLN A 62 46.66 -29.82 51.72
CA GLN A 62 47.47 -31.03 51.77
C GLN A 62 48.97 -30.78 51.52
N TRP A 63 49.35 -29.54 51.15
CA TRP A 63 50.72 -29.23 50.80
C TRP A 63 51.65 -29.30 52.02
N PRO A 64 52.85 -29.92 51.89
CA PRO A 64 53.82 -29.92 52.98
C PRO A 64 54.14 -28.51 53.47
N GLY A 65 54.04 -28.29 54.79
CA GLY A 65 54.25 -26.97 55.39
C GLY A 65 53.11 -25.98 55.19
N ALA A 66 51.93 -26.42 54.75
CA ALA A 66 50.74 -25.60 54.73
C ALA A 66 50.30 -25.24 56.16
N PRO A 67 50.04 -23.95 56.45
CA PRO A 67 49.52 -23.54 57.75
C PRO A 67 48.09 -24.07 57.90
N PRO A 68 47.63 -24.36 59.14
CA PRO A 68 46.25 -24.71 59.36
C PRO A 68 45.34 -23.59 58.83
N PRO A 69 44.21 -23.93 58.18
CA PRO A 69 43.32 -22.92 57.64
C PRO A 69 42.86 -21.99 58.76
N PRO A 70 42.95 -20.66 58.58
CA PRO A 70 42.51 -19.73 59.60
C PRO A 70 41.00 -19.93 59.85
N PRO A 71 40.53 -19.79 61.12
CA PRO A 71 39.12 -19.90 61.42
C PRO A 71 38.34 -18.83 60.66
N ARG A 72 37.14 -19.19 60.18
CA ARG A 72 36.27 -18.25 59.50
C ARG A 72 35.94 -17.08 60.45
N PRO A 73 36.23 -15.83 60.08
CA PRO A 73 35.95 -14.69 60.95
C PRO A 73 34.43 -14.54 61.13
N ALA A 74 34.01 -14.16 62.35
CA ALA A 74 32.59 -13.92 62.67
C ALA A 74 31.99 -12.80 61.80
N LYS A 75 32.79 -11.76 61.52
CA LYS A 75 32.48 -10.71 60.57
C LYS A 75 33.62 -10.60 59.54
N PRO A 76 33.43 -11.14 58.33
CA PRO A 76 34.43 -11.05 57.28
C PRO A 76 34.77 -9.59 56.94
N PRO A 77 36.06 -9.21 56.84
CA PRO A 77 36.45 -7.88 56.38
C PRO A 77 36.05 -7.66 54.92
N GLU A 78 36.02 -6.39 54.50
CA GLU A 78 35.75 -6.04 53.11
C GLU A 78 36.79 -6.70 52.18
N GLY A 79 36.31 -7.33 51.09
CA GLY A 79 37.16 -8.11 50.19
C GLY A 79 37.54 -9.51 50.69
N TYR A 80 36.93 -10.02 51.77
CA TYR A 80 37.05 -11.44 52.17
C TYR A 80 36.46 -12.39 51.13
N TYR A 81 35.26 -12.07 50.61
CA TYR A 81 34.65 -12.80 49.50
C TYR A 81 35.13 -12.21 48.18
N ARG A 82 35.83 -13.02 47.39
CA ARG A 82 36.36 -12.63 46.08
C ARG A 82 35.77 -13.54 45.01
N PRO A 83 34.58 -13.22 44.47
CA PRO A 83 34.05 -13.96 43.33
C PRO A 83 35.00 -13.77 42.15
N GLU A 84 35.33 -14.87 41.47
CA GLU A 84 36.11 -14.80 40.24
C GLU A 84 35.15 -14.59 39.06
N PRO A 85 35.31 -13.50 38.29
CA PRO A 85 34.45 -13.24 37.15
C PRO A 85 34.76 -14.22 36.01
N THR A 86 33.72 -14.78 35.41
CA THR A 86 33.79 -15.45 34.11
C THR A 86 33.63 -14.41 33.02
N GLY A 87 34.55 -14.38 32.06
CA GLY A 87 34.63 -13.30 31.09
C GLY A 87 34.84 -13.76 29.65
N ILE A 88 35.02 -15.07 29.43
CA ILE A 88 35.39 -15.55 28.10
C ILE A 88 34.25 -15.30 27.10
N ASP A 89 34.61 -14.80 25.92
CA ASP A 89 33.68 -14.42 24.87
C ASP A 89 34.10 -15.02 23.52
N LEU A 90 33.24 -15.86 22.96
CA LEU A 90 33.46 -16.54 21.67
C LEU A 90 33.79 -15.60 20.50
N THR A 91 33.40 -14.32 20.60
CA THR A 91 33.54 -13.32 19.55
C THR A 91 34.80 -12.50 19.70
N LEU A 92 35.22 -12.23 20.94
CA LEU A 92 36.31 -11.31 21.25
C LEU A 92 37.63 -12.03 21.55
N ASP A 93 37.58 -13.19 22.18
CA ASP A 93 38.79 -13.90 22.61
C ASP A 93 39.39 -14.74 21.48
N ALA A 94 40.72 -14.76 21.44
CA ALA A 94 41.45 -15.53 20.45
C ALA A 94 41.32 -17.04 20.71
N VAL A 95 41.05 -17.79 19.64
CA VAL A 95 41.14 -19.25 19.65
C VAL A 95 42.59 -19.67 19.41
N LEU A 96 43.20 -20.30 20.41
CA LEU A 96 44.54 -20.85 20.29
C LEU A 96 44.50 -22.23 19.59
N PRO A 97 45.60 -22.68 18.99
CA PRO A 97 45.65 -24.03 18.41
C PRO A 97 45.47 -25.11 19.49
N VAL A 98 45.18 -26.33 19.04
CA VAL A 98 45.09 -27.54 19.88
C VAL A 98 46.27 -27.57 20.86
N ARG A 99 46.00 -27.93 22.13
CA ARG A 99 47.05 -28.00 23.16
C ARG A 99 48.18 -28.91 22.67
N PRO A 100 49.43 -28.41 22.54
CA PRO A 100 50.53 -29.22 22.05
C PRO A 100 50.88 -30.33 23.06
N PRO A 101 51.54 -31.41 22.63
CA PRO A 101 52.12 -32.38 23.55
C PRO A 101 53.16 -31.70 24.48
N PRO A 102 53.34 -32.18 25.72
CA PRO A 102 54.24 -31.54 26.66
C PRO A 102 55.69 -31.67 26.17
N LYS A 103 56.51 -30.64 26.38
CA LYS A 103 57.93 -30.71 26.01
C LYS A 103 58.67 -31.63 26.98
N ARG A 104 59.80 -32.20 26.54
CA ARG A 104 60.65 -33.02 27.42
C ARG A 104 61.12 -32.19 28.62
N ALA A 105 60.87 -32.69 29.83
CA ALA A 105 61.29 -32.03 31.06
C ALA A 105 62.82 -32.11 31.22
N ALA A 106 63.46 -30.98 31.55
CA ALA A 106 64.90 -30.93 31.85
C ALA A 106 65.24 -31.36 33.27
N ARG A 107 64.23 -31.48 34.14
CA ARG A 107 64.36 -31.82 35.57
C ARG A 107 63.17 -32.67 36.02
N PRO A 108 63.31 -33.48 37.09
CA PRO A 108 62.18 -34.19 37.67
C PRO A 108 61.20 -33.21 38.34
N PRO A 109 59.91 -33.60 38.47
CA PRO A 109 58.92 -32.81 39.21
C PRO A 109 59.28 -32.65 40.68
N GLU A 110 58.82 -31.57 41.31
CA GLU A 110 59.07 -31.31 42.73
C GLU A 110 58.47 -32.41 43.64
N PRO A 111 59.24 -32.96 44.60
CA PRO A 111 58.78 -34.07 45.46
C PRO A 111 57.50 -33.77 46.24
N ASP A 112 57.35 -32.55 46.73
CA ASP A 112 56.17 -32.12 47.49
C ASP A 112 54.92 -32.12 46.59
N ALA A 113 55.06 -31.64 45.35
CA ALA A 113 53.97 -31.65 44.38
C ALA A 113 53.56 -33.09 44.02
N VAL A 114 54.51 -34.03 43.92
CA VAL A 114 54.23 -35.46 43.67
C VAL A 114 53.43 -36.07 44.82
N THR A 115 53.80 -35.76 46.06
CA THR A 115 53.10 -36.24 47.26
C THR A 115 51.66 -35.75 47.30
N VAL A 116 51.44 -34.45 47.07
CA VAL A 116 50.10 -33.85 47.05
C VAL A 116 49.27 -34.42 45.90
N ALA A 117 49.84 -34.52 44.71
CA ALA A 117 49.14 -35.07 43.55
C ALA A 117 48.68 -36.51 43.78
N ARG A 118 49.50 -37.34 44.45
CA ARG A 118 49.12 -38.72 44.82
C ARG A 118 47.99 -38.75 45.84
N ALA A 119 47.99 -37.85 46.82
CA ALA A 119 46.92 -37.75 47.81
C ALA A 119 45.59 -37.28 47.18
N MET A 120 45.67 -36.38 46.20
CA MET A 120 44.50 -35.86 45.48
C MET A 120 43.97 -36.79 44.39
N ALA A 121 44.79 -37.73 43.88
CA ALA A 121 44.47 -38.58 42.74
C ALA A 121 43.06 -39.21 42.79
N PRO A 122 42.59 -39.81 43.91
CA PRO A 122 41.25 -40.41 43.97
C PRO A 122 40.12 -39.38 43.78
N VAL A 123 40.31 -38.15 44.28
CA VAL A 123 39.32 -37.07 44.15
C VAL A 123 39.32 -36.52 42.73
N VAL A 124 40.51 -36.35 42.14
CA VAL A 124 40.65 -35.91 40.75
C VAL A 124 40.02 -36.92 39.80
N ASP A 125 40.33 -38.22 39.94
CA ASP A 125 39.78 -39.28 39.10
C ASP A 125 38.24 -39.35 39.16
N ARG A 126 37.65 -39.24 40.37
CA ARG A 126 36.19 -39.18 40.52
C ARG A 126 35.61 -37.93 39.87
N THR A 127 36.26 -36.78 40.04
CA THR A 127 35.82 -35.52 39.44
C THR A 127 35.84 -35.59 37.92
N VAL A 128 36.92 -36.12 37.32
CA VAL A 128 37.05 -36.32 35.87
C VAL A 128 35.95 -37.24 35.34
N ARG A 129 35.66 -38.35 36.02
CA ARG A 129 34.59 -39.30 35.62
C ARG A 129 33.19 -38.68 35.66
N THR A 130 32.91 -37.83 36.65
CA THR A 130 31.57 -37.22 36.80
C THR A 130 31.38 -36.00 35.90
N THR A 131 32.40 -35.17 35.77
CA THR A 131 32.29 -33.86 35.10
C THR A 131 32.71 -33.90 33.64
N LEU A 132 33.43 -34.95 33.23
CA LEU A 132 34.08 -35.09 31.92
C LEU A 132 35.10 -33.98 31.63
N ALA A 133 35.49 -33.19 32.64
CA ALA A 133 36.62 -32.27 32.55
C ALA A 133 37.92 -33.07 32.66
N SER A 134 38.92 -32.72 31.85
CA SER A 134 40.29 -33.19 32.03
C SER A 134 40.96 -32.30 33.08
N VAL A 135 41.70 -32.90 34.02
CA VAL A 135 42.41 -32.19 35.09
C VAL A 135 43.86 -32.64 35.11
N LEU A 136 44.79 -31.70 34.95
CA LEU A 136 46.23 -31.93 35.10
C LEU A 136 46.73 -31.17 36.32
N VAL A 137 47.61 -31.80 37.10
CA VAL A 137 48.31 -31.16 38.21
C VAL A 137 49.75 -30.91 37.78
N LEU A 138 50.19 -29.66 37.85
CA LEU A 138 51.54 -29.21 37.52
C LEU A 138 52.27 -28.70 38.77
N ASP A 139 53.59 -28.85 38.82
CA ASP A 139 54.43 -28.25 39.86
C ASP A 139 54.66 -26.74 39.62
N ARG A 140 55.40 -26.08 40.52
CA ARG A 140 55.74 -24.65 40.41
C ARG A 140 56.61 -24.29 39.19
N HIS A 141 57.14 -25.27 38.47
CA HIS A 141 57.91 -25.08 37.24
C HIS A 141 57.08 -25.41 35.99
N GLY A 142 55.79 -25.76 36.15
CA GLY A 142 54.90 -26.13 35.05
C GLY A 142 55.09 -27.58 34.55
N LEU A 143 55.75 -28.45 35.32
CA LEU A 143 55.94 -29.85 34.98
C LEU A 143 54.72 -30.69 35.37
N VAL A 144 54.29 -31.59 34.48
CA VAL A 144 53.17 -32.49 34.74
C VAL A 144 53.52 -33.49 35.84
N VAL A 145 52.73 -33.47 36.89
CA VAL A 145 52.84 -34.37 38.05
C VAL A 145 51.78 -35.47 37.99
N TYR A 146 50.57 -35.14 37.52
CA TYR A 146 49.44 -36.08 37.45
C TYR A 146 48.43 -35.69 36.36
N GLY A 147 47.67 -36.68 35.86
CA GLY A 147 46.55 -36.48 34.94
C GLY A 147 46.91 -36.40 33.44
N GLY A 148 48.19 -36.57 33.08
CA GLY A 148 48.63 -36.51 31.69
C GLY A 148 50.04 -37.09 31.47
N PRO A 149 50.53 -37.10 30.22
CA PRO A 149 51.88 -37.53 29.90
C PRO A 149 52.93 -36.65 30.59
N PRO A 150 54.08 -37.22 31.03
CA PRO A 150 55.12 -36.46 31.69
C PRO A 150 55.74 -35.44 30.74
N GLY A 151 55.97 -34.23 31.24
CA GLY A 151 56.69 -33.19 30.51
C GLY A 151 56.37 -31.78 31.00
N ASP A 152 56.73 -30.78 30.21
CA ASP A 152 56.75 -29.36 30.57
C ASP A 152 55.68 -28.57 29.79
N TYR A 153 54.79 -27.91 30.54
CA TYR A 153 53.76 -27.01 30.05
C TYR A 153 53.95 -25.55 30.48
N SER A 154 55.09 -25.18 31.07
CA SER A 154 55.41 -23.82 31.53
C SER A 154 55.31 -22.74 30.44
N ARG A 155 55.37 -23.13 29.16
CA ARG A 155 55.28 -22.20 28.01
C ARG A 155 53.86 -21.92 27.54
N LEU A 156 52.86 -22.68 28.00
CA LEU A 156 51.47 -22.41 27.65
C LEU A 156 51.04 -21.08 28.28
N PRO A 157 50.37 -20.19 27.54
CA PRO A 157 49.97 -18.88 28.05
C PRO A 157 49.10 -19.01 29.32
N GLU A 158 48.11 -19.91 29.31
CA GLU A 158 47.25 -20.15 30.46
C GLU A 158 48.03 -20.62 31.70
N VAL A 159 49.03 -21.49 31.52
CA VAL A 159 49.90 -21.96 32.62
C VAL A 159 50.82 -20.85 33.10
N ARG A 160 51.34 -19.99 32.22
CA ARG A 160 52.18 -18.85 32.61
C ARG A 160 51.44 -17.85 33.50
N TRP A 161 50.19 -17.53 33.17
CA TRP A 161 49.36 -16.68 34.02
C TRP A 161 49.14 -17.31 35.39
N ALA A 162 48.82 -18.61 35.43
CA ALA A 162 48.65 -19.33 36.69
C ALA A 162 49.96 -19.38 37.51
N LEU A 163 51.11 -19.62 36.88
CA LEU A 163 52.42 -19.57 37.56
C LEU A 163 52.74 -18.17 38.11
N ALA A 164 52.24 -17.11 37.48
CA ALA A 164 52.31 -15.74 37.99
C ALA A 164 51.29 -15.45 39.12
N GLY A 165 50.47 -16.43 39.51
CA GLY A 165 49.51 -16.33 40.61
C GLY A 165 48.11 -15.87 40.19
N GLN A 166 47.80 -15.84 38.90
CA GLN A 166 46.49 -15.41 38.39
C GLN A 166 45.80 -16.51 37.58
N PRO A 167 44.54 -16.85 37.89
CA PRO A 167 43.79 -17.81 37.09
C PRO A 167 43.51 -17.25 35.69
N HIS A 168 43.50 -18.11 34.67
CA HIS A 168 43.25 -17.68 33.29
C HIS A 168 42.56 -18.77 32.48
N THR A 169 41.59 -18.37 31.65
CA THR A 169 40.85 -19.25 30.74
C THR A 169 41.17 -18.88 29.30
N VAL A 170 41.39 -19.87 28.43
CA VAL A 170 41.60 -19.67 26.98
C VAL A 170 40.76 -20.64 26.17
N PHE A 171 40.38 -20.24 24.96
CA PHE A 171 39.87 -21.16 23.95
C PHE A 171 41.02 -21.86 23.24
N ARG A 172 40.88 -23.17 23.04
CA ARG A 172 41.72 -23.95 22.14
C ARG A 172 40.87 -24.70 21.14
N GLU A 173 41.40 -24.95 19.95
CA GLU A 173 40.81 -25.92 19.02
C GLU A 173 40.74 -27.31 19.66
N ASN A 174 39.64 -28.01 19.43
CA ASN A 174 39.45 -29.38 19.89
C ASN A 174 39.94 -30.37 18.83
N GLY A 175 41.15 -30.93 19.03
CA GLY A 175 41.76 -31.86 18.08
C GLY A 175 41.02 -33.19 17.89
N ASP A 176 40.15 -33.55 18.85
CA ASP A 176 39.33 -34.77 18.79
C ASP A 176 37.95 -34.52 18.16
N TYR A 177 37.67 -33.30 17.69
CA TYR A 177 36.38 -32.95 17.10
C TYR A 177 36.22 -33.56 15.71
N GLN A 178 35.12 -34.27 15.51
CA GLN A 178 34.66 -34.66 14.18
C GLN A 178 33.27 -34.08 13.95
N GLN A 179 33.10 -33.40 12.82
CA GLN A 179 31.82 -32.83 12.43
C GLN A 179 30.83 -33.96 12.17
N ALA A 180 29.79 -34.06 13.00
CA ALA A 180 28.79 -35.12 12.93
C ALA A 180 27.58 -34.72 12.08
N SER A 181 27.33 -33.42 11.89
CA SER A 181 26.19 -32.91 11.12
C SER A 181 26.56 -31.72 10.24
N PRO A 182 25.95 -31.59 9.04
CA PRO A 182 26.16 -30.43 8.18
C PRO A 182 25.87 -29.14 8.92
N LEU A 183 24.79 -29.06 9.71
CA LEU A 183 24.35 -27.83 10.38
C LEU A 183 25.27 -27.37 11.52
N GLU A 184 26.26 -28.17 11.94
CA GLU A 184 27.23 -27.78 12.98
C GLU A 184 28.09 -26.57 12.60
N TRP A 185 28.15 -26.19 11.32
CA TRP A 185 28.82 -24.95 10.88
C TRP A 185 28.23 -23.69 11.54
N LEU A 186 26.98 -23.74 12.02
CA LEU A 186 26.32 -22.66 12.75
C LEU A 186 26.81 -22.49 14.20
N SER A 187 27.55 -23.47 14.73
CA SER A 187 28.04 -23.53 16.11
C SER A 187 29.57 -23.47 16.13
N ARG A 188 30.13 -22.30 16.42
CA ARG A 188 31.59 -22.11 16.52
C ARG A 188 32.17 -22.85 17.73
N ALA A 189 31.43 -22.91 18.84
CA ALA A 189 31.88 -23.49 20.10
C ALA A 189 32.05 -25.02 20.04
N SER A 190 31.39 -25.70 19.11
CA SER A 190 31.44 -27.17 18.98
C SER A 190 32.86 -27.69 18.72
N ALA A 191 33.65 -26.95 17.94
CA ALA A 191 35.03 -27.30 17.60
C ALA A 191 36.05 -26.77 18.63
N LEU A 192 35.59 -26.21 19.76
CA LEU A 192 36.45 -25.58 20.76
C LEU A 192 36.50 -26.37 22.07
N ARG A 193 37.56 -26.12 22.83
CA ARG A 193 37.76 -26.62 24.18
C ARG A 193 38.21 -25.46 25.07
N LEU A 194 37.57 -25.27 26.21
CA LEU A 194 38.02 -24.30 27.20
C LEU A 194 39.14 -24.93 28.02
N HIS A 195 40.20 -24.18 28.24
CA HIS A 195 41.29 -24.52 29.14
C HIS A 195 41.37 -23.47 30.24
N HIS A 196 41.16 -23.88 31.49
CA HIS A 196 41.24 -23.03 32.66
C HIS A 196 42.44 -23.44 33.52
N ALA A 197 43.39 -22.54 33.70
CA ALA A 197 44.56 -22.75 34.53
C ALA A 197 44.41 -21.96 35.83
N ARG A 198 44.64 -22.61 36.97
CA ARG A 198 44.51 -22.01 38.30
C ARG A 198 45.75 -22.28 39.16
N PRO A 199 46.32 -21.27 39.84
CA PRO A 199 47.40 -21.49 40.80
C PRO A 199 46.96 -22.25 42.05
N ILE A 200 47.85 -23.09 42.56
CA ILE A 200 47.81 -23.63 43.91
C ILE A 200 48.74 -22.75 44.76
N VAL A 201 48.15 -21.93 45.63
CA VAL A 201 48.88 -20.96 46.45
C VAL A 201 48.98 -21.46 47.89
N VAL A 202 50.21 -21.57 48.39
CA VAL A 202 50.51 -21.98 49.77
C VAL A 202 51.51 -20.98 50.34
N ASN A 203 51.25 -20.44 51.54
CA ASN A 203 52.09 -19.40 52.16
C ASN A 203 52.32 -18.18 51.24
N GLY A 204 51.31 -17.81 50.45
CA GLY A 204 51.39 -16.68 49.52
C GLY A 204 52.27 -16.92 48.28
N LYS A 205 52.78 -18.14 48.08
CA LYS A 205 53.59 -18.52 46.91
C LYS A 205 52.86 -19.55 46.05
N VAL A 206 53.01 -19.45 44.74
CA VAL A 206 52.50 -20.46 43.81
C VAL A 206 53.39 -21.70 43.89
N GLN A 207 52.84 -22.81 44.36
CA GLN A 207 53.55 -24.09 44.49
C GLN A 207 53.18 -25.09 43.39
N GLY A 208 52.08 -24.85 42.69
CA GLY A 208 51.65 -25.68 41.57
C GLY A 208 50.53 -25.01 40.76
N VAL A 209 50.10 -25.67 39.69
CA VAL A 209 49.02 -25.20 38.82
C VAL A 209 48.07 -26.36 38.52
N LEU A 210 46.78 -26.11 38.62
CA LEU A 210 45.73 -26.99 38.09
C LEU A 210 45.34 -26.51 36.70
N LEU A 211 45.50 -27.37 35.70
CA LEU A 211 45.05 -27.12 34.34
C LEU A 211 43.82 -27.99 34.07
N LEU A 212 42.65 -27.36 34.05
CA LEU A 212 41.37 -27.99 33.74
C LEU A 212 40.99 -27.73 32.28
N SER A 213 40.34 -28.68 31.61
CA SER A 213 39.79 -28.42 30.28
C SER A 213 38.53 -29.21 29.97
N ARG A 214 37.58 -28.56 29.28
CA ARG A 214 36.30 -29.17 28.87
C ARG A 214 35.74 -28.49 27.63
N SER A 215 35.08 -29.27 26.77
CA SER A 215 34.35 -28.72 25.62
C SER A 215 33.01 -28.13 26.09
N PRO A 216 32.60 -26.95 25.56
CA PRO A 216 31.27 -26.40 25.77
C PRO A 216 30.16 -27.40 25.44
N ARG A 217 28.98 -27.22 26.04
CA ARG A 217 27.79 -27.94 25.58
C ARG A 217 27.51 -27.59 24.12
N ALA A 218 27.31 -28.60 23.27
CA ALA A 218 26.99 -28.38 21.86
C ALA A 218 25.67 -27.60 21.71
N LEU A 219 25.68 -26.56 20.88
CA LEU A 219 24.54 -25.67 20.61
C LEU A 219 23.25 -26.45 20.31
N PHE A 220 23.33 -27.42 19.40
CA PHE A 220 22.18 -28.23 18.97
C PHE A 220 21.64 -29.15 20.05
N ARG A 221 22.51 -29.64 20.94
CA ARG A 221 22.08 -30.41 22.11
C ARG A 221 21.33 -29.50 23.10
N GLY A 222 21.84 -28.29 23.33
CA GLY A 222 21.16 -27.28 24.13
C GLY A 222 19.80 -26.90 23.56
N ILE A 223 19.69 -26.71 22.23
CA ILE A 223 18.41 -26.44 21.55
C ILE A 223 17.43 -27.61 21.73
N TYR A 224 17.91 -28.85 21.65
CA TYR A 224 17.08 -30.04 21.84
C TYR A 224 16.60 -30.20 23.29
N GLU A 225 17.47 -29.95 24.27
CA GLU A 225 17.13 -29.97 25.70
C GLU A 225 16.07 -28.88 26.01
N ASP A 226 16.18 -27.71 25.39
CA ASP A 226 15.22 -26.60 25.49
C ASP A 226 14.13 -26.58 24.40
N ARG A 227 13.87 -27.71 23.72
CA ARG A 227 12.99 -27.79 22.53
C ARG A 227 11.60 -27.21 22.73
N VAL A 228 11.06 -27.28 23.95
CA VAL A 228 9.72 -26.73 24.26
C VAL A 228 9.71 -25.20 24.17
N LYS A 229 10.77 -24.53 24.64
CA LYS A 229 10.91 -23.07 24.56
C LYS A 229 11.03 -22.62 23.11
N TRP A 230 11.83 -23.34 22.32
CA TRP A 230 11.98 -23.07 20.89
C TRP A 230 10.70 -23.34 20.10
N ALA A 231 9.97 -24.42 20.41
CA ALA A 231 8.67 -24.71 19.81
C ALA A 231 7.64 -23.60 20.13
N LEU A 232 7.64 -23.10 21.36
CA LEU A 232 6.79 -21.98 21.77
C LEU A 232 7.15 -20.70 20.98
N ALA A 233 8.43 -20.34 20.91
CA ALA A 233 8.89 -19.17 20.14
C ALA A 233 8.50 -19.28 18.65
N ALA A 234 8.71 -20.44 18.04
CA ALA A 234 8.31 -20.71 16.66
C ALA A 234 6.79 -20.60 16.46
N SER A 235 6.00 -21.11 17.42
CA SER A 235 4.54 -21.02 17.38
C SER A 235 4.04 -19.57 17.48
N VAL A 236 4.68 -18.75 18.32
CA VAL A 236 4.36 -17.30 18.42
C VAL A 236 4.66 -16.60 17.09
N ILE A 237 5.83 -16.85 16.49
CA ILE A 237 6.21 -16.28 15.18
C ILE A 237 5.20 -16.70 14.11
N LEU A 238 4.83 -17.99 14.05
CA LEU A 238 3.84 -18.50 13.10
C LEU A 238 2.47 -17.86 13.31
N GLY A 239 2.03 -17.72 14.56
CA GLY A 239 0.77 -17.05 14.91
C GLY A 239 0.74 -15.60 14.44
N VAL A 240 1.83 -14.85 14.65
CA VAL A 240 1.97 -13.47 14.15
C VAL A 240 1.89 -13.43 12.62
N LEU A 241 2.57 -14.34 11.91
CA LEU A 241 2.52 -14.42 10.45
C LEU A 241 1.11 -14.71 9.93
N VAL A 242 0.37 -15.62 10.56
CA VAL A 242 -1.02 -15.92 10.20
C VAL A 242 -1.92 -14.70 10.41
N VAL A 243 -1.76 -13.98 11.51
CA VAL A 243 -2.49 -12.74 11.78
C VAL A 243 -2.17 -11.67 10.73
N LEU A 244 -0.90 -11.43 10.45
CA LEU A 244 -0.45 -10.47 9.43
C LEU A 244 -0.98 -10.83 8.03
N SER A 245 -0.94 -12.11 7.65
CA SER A 245 -1.53 -12.59 6.40
C SER A 245 -3.04 -12.33 6.33
N GLY A 246 -3.76 -12.58 7.43
CA GLY A 246 -5.19 -12.25 7.55
C GLY A 246 -5.47 -10.75 7.42
N LEU A 247 -4.62 -9.89 7.98
CA LEU A 247 -4.73 -8.43 7.85
C LEU A 247 -4.54 -7.98 6.40
N ILE A 248 -3.50 -8.47 5.70
CA ILE A 248 -3.27 -8.16 4.29
C ILE A 248 -4.46 -8.64 3.43
N SER A 249 -4.90 -9.88 3.66
CA SER A 249 -6.00 -10.47 2.90
C SER A 249 -7.29 -9.64 3.02
N ARG A 250 -7.64 -9.20 4.24
CA ARG A 250 -8.84 -8.38 4.49
C ARG A 250 -8.68 -6.90 4.14
N GLY A 251 -7.47 -6.37 4.24
CA GLY A 251 -7.17 -4.96 4.00
C GLY A 251 -6.89 -4.62 2.55
N VAL A 252 -6.43 -5.60 1.76
CA VAL A 252 -5.88 -5.37 0.41
C VAL A 252 -6.42 -6.37 -0.60
N THR A 253 -6.13 -7.67 -0.42
CA THR A 253 -6.38 -8.69 -1.47
C THR A 253 -7.87 -8.84 -1.79
N ARG A 254 -8.71 -9.12 -0.78
CA ARG A 254 -10.15 -9.33 -1.00
C ARG A 254 -10.88 -8.10 -1.54
N PRO A 255 -10.64 -6.88 -1.03
CA PRO A 255 -11.21 -5.67 -1.63
C PRO A 255 -10.84 -5.48 -3.11
N ILE A 256 -9.59 -5.76 -3.50
CA ILE A 256 -9.15 -5.64 -4.90
C ILE A 256 -9.85 -6.68 -5.77
N GLU A 257 -9.96 -7.94 -5.32
CA GLU A 257 -10.68 -8.99 -6.03
C GLU A 257 -12.16 -8.63 -6.24
N ALA A 258 -12.81 -8.11 -5.20
CA ALA A 258 -14.20 -7.66 -5.27
C ALA A 258 -14.37 -6.48 -6.23
N LEU A 259 -13.47 -5.50 -6.20
CA LEU A 259 -13.49 -4.36 -7.12
C LEU A 259 -13.25 -4.80 -8.57
N SER A 260 -12.35 -5.75 -8.79
CA SER A 260 -12.08 -6.34 -10.10
C SER A 260 -13.30 -7.10 -10.65
N ALA A 261 -14.01 -7.83 -9.79
CA ALA A 261 -15.27 -8.48 -10.16
C ALA A 261 -16.35 -7.46 -10.52
N ALA A 262 -16.51 -6.40 -9.72
CA ALA A 262 -17.46 -5.32 -9.98
C ALA A 262 -17.15 -4.57 -11.28
N SER A 263 -15.86 -4.27 -11.54
CA SER A 263 -15.43 -3.64 -12.80
C SER A 263 -15.79 -4.49 -14.02
N ARG A 264 -15.62 -5.81 -13.95
CA ARG A 264 -16.03 -6.73 -15.03
C ARG A 264 -17.54 -6.77 -15.21
N ALA A 265 -18.31 -6.71 -14.12
CA ALA A 265 -19.76 -6.64 -14.21
C ALA A 265 -20.22 -5.35 -14.90
N VAL A 266 -19.68 -4.19 -14.48
CA VAL A 266 -20.00 -2.89 -15.09
C VAL A 266 -19.63 -2.87 -16.57
N ALA A 267 -18.48 -3.44 -16.95
CA ALA A 267 -18.08 -3.57 -18.34
C ALA A 267 -19.02 -4.45 -19.18
N ALA A 268 -19.70 -5.42 -18.55
CA ALA A 268 -20.73 -6.25 -19.20
C ALA A 268 -22.11 -5.58 -19.27
N GLY A 269 -22.23 -4.32 -18.82
CA GLY A 269 -23.47 -3.54 -18.89
C GLY A 269 -24.41 -3.74 -17.70
N GLY A 270 -23.91 -4.16 -16.53
CA GLY A 270 -24.72 -4.28 -15.32
C GLY A 270 -23.90 -4.48 -14.03
N GLY A 271 -24.56 -4.91 -12.96
CA GLY A 271 -23.92 -5.26 -11.69
C GLY A 271 -24.06 -4.21 -10.59
N GLU A 272 -24.10 -4.69 -9.34
CA GLU A 272 -24.16 -3.82 -8.18
C GLU A 272 -22.78 -3.24 -7.86
N ILE A 273 -22.74 -1.93 -7.59
CA ILE A 273 -21.54 -1.27 -7.10
C ILE A 273 -21.35 -1.68 -5.64
N PRO A 274 -20.27 -2.40 -5.29
CA PRO A 274 -20.08 -2.88 -3.93
C PRO A 274 -19.83 -1.73 -2.96
N ASP A 275 -20.25 -1.92 -1.71
CA ASP A 275 -19.96 -0.99 -0.62
C ASP A 275 -18.47 -0.96 -0.28
N THR A 276 -17.98 0.23 0.06
CA THR A 276 -16.60 0.44 0.51
C THR A 276 -16.30 -0.39 1.77
N PRO A 277 -15.36 -1.34 1.72
CA PRO A 277 -15.09 -2.20 2.86
C PRO A 277 -14.44 -1.40 4.00
N SER A 278 -15.10 -1.32 5.17
CA SER A 278 -14.57 -0.66 6.37
C SER A 278 -13.18 -1.14 6.83
N THR A 279 -12.81 -2.39 6.52
CA THR A 279 -11.51 -2.98 6.88
C THR A 279 -10.41 -2.76 5.85
N ALA A 280 -10.73 -2.17 4.69
CA ALA A 280 -9.76 -1.91 3.62
C ALA A 280 -8.77 -0.83 4.02
N ALA A 281 -7.56 -0.90 3.45
CA ALA A 281 -6.57 0.15 3.57
C ALA A 281 -7.12 1.47 3.01
N VAL A 282 -6.65 2.61 3.54
CA VAL A 282 -7.16 3.95 3.16
C VAL A 282 -7.17 4.14 1.64
N GLU A 283 -6.04 3.89 0.99
CA GLU A 283 -5.88 4.06 -0.45
C GLU A 283 -6.80 3.14 -1.27
N ILE A 284 -7.18 1.98 -0.71
CA ILE A 284 -8.14 1.06 -1.34
C ILE A 284 -9.58 1.57 -1.19
N ARG A 285 -9.89 2.29 -0.10
CA ARG A 285 -11.21 2.91 0.08
C ARG A 285 -11.40 4.08 -0.89
N ASP A 286 -10.37 4.90 -1.05
CA ASP A 286 -10.38 6.02 -2.02
C ASP A 286 -10.63 5.47 -3.45
N LEU A 287 -9.97 4.35 -3.81
CA LEU A 287 -10.20 3.68 -5.09
C LEU A 287 -11.64 3.18 -5.28
N TYR A 288 -12.30 2.73 -4.21
CA TYR A 288 -13.72 2.33 -4.26
C TYR A 288 -14.64 3.53 -4.51
N GLU A 289 -14.34 4.69 -3.91
CA GLU A 289 -15.11 5.92 -4.10
C GLU A 289 -14.96 6.43 -5.53
N ASP A 290 -13.74 6.45 -6.07
CA ASP A 290 -13.47 6.82 -7.46
C ASP A 290 -14.17 5.88 -8.44
N PHE A 291 -14.10 4.56 -8.19
CA PHE A 291 -14.80 3.57 -9.01
C PHE A 291 -16.32 3.76 -8.98
N ARG A 292 -16.90 4.03 -7.81
CA ARG A 292 -18.35 4.30 -7.67
C ARG A 292 -18.74 5.52 -8.50
N ALA A 293 -18.01 6.61 -8.37
CA ALA A 293 -18.28 7.84 -9.13
C ALA A 293 -18.20 7.59 -10.66
N MET A 294 -17.23 6.79 -11.11
CA MET A 294 -17.12 6.39 -12.51
C MET A 294 -18.30 5.52 -12.96
N ALA A 295 -18.64 4.48 -12.19
CA ALA A 295 -19.72 3.55 -12.52
C ALA A 295 -21.07 4.26 -12.61
N GLU A 296 -21.37 5.18 -11.69
CA GLU A 296 -22.58 5.99 -11.75
C GLU A 296 -22.64 6.90 -12.98
N ARG A 297 -21.50 7.49 -13.39
CA ARG A 297 -21.43 8.31 -14.62
C ARG A 297 -21.70 7.45 -15.86
N ILE A 298 -21.17 6.23 -15.90
CA ILE A 298 -21.42 5.28 -16.99
C ILE A 298 -22.90 4.90 -17.04
N GLU A 299 -23.50 4.55 -15.90
CA GLU A 299 -24.92 4.17 -15.85
C GLU A 299 -25.83 5.31 -16.28
N ARG A 300 -25.59 6.54 -15.80
CA ARG A 300 -26.34 7.74 -16.23
C ARG A 300 -26.22 7.97 -17.74
N ARG A 301 -25.01 7.86 -18.30
CA ARG A 301 -24.77 8.03 -19.73
C ARG A 301 -25.44 6.92 -20.57
N SER A 302 -25.38 5.68 -20.09
CA SER A 302 -26.03 4.53 -20.72
C SER A 302 -27.56 4.65 -20.69
N GLY A 303 -28.13 5.10 -19.57
CA GLY A 303 -29.54 5.43 -19.44
C GLY A 303 -29.96 6.51 -20.43
N TYR A 304 -29.26 7.64 -20.46
CA TYR A 304 -29.50 8.72 -21.41
C TYR A 304 -29.48 8.23 -22.88
N LEU A 305 -28.48 7.43 -23.26
CA LEU A 305 -28.38 6.92 -24.63
C LEU A 305 -29.53 5.95 -24.98
N ARG A 306 -29.97 5.12 -24.04
CA ARG A 306 -31.13 4.24 -24.20
C ARG A 306 -32.41 5.04 -24.40
N ASP A 307 -32.66 6.02 -23.55
CA ASP A 307 -33.85 6.88 -23.62
C ASP A 307 -33.85 7.71 -24.91
N PHE A 308 -32.69 8.24 -25.30
CA PHE A 308 -32.51 8.94 -26.55
C PHE A 308 -32.81 8.05 -27.77
N ALA A 309 -32.27 6.83 -27.82
CA ALA A 309 -32.52 5.89 -28.92
C ALA A 309 -34.01 5.48 -29.01
N ALA A 310 -34.67 5.29 -27.86
CA ALA A 310 -36.10 5.02 -27.80
C ALA A 310 -36.92 6.20 -28.35
N ALA A 311 -36.57 7.44 -27.97
CA ALA A 311 -37.24 8.64 -28.45
C ALA A 311 -37.05 8.84 -29.97
N VAL A 312 -35.83 8.68 -30.49
CA VAL A 312 -35.55 8.71 -31.95
C VAL A 312 -36.45 7.71 -32.69
N SER A 313 -36.51 6.47 -32.19
CA SER A 313 -37.29 5.40 -32.82
C SER A 313 -38.78 5.75 -32.89
N HIS A 314 -39.32 6.37 -31.83
CA HIS A 314 -40.70 6.80 -31.77
C HIS A 314 -41.01 7.93 -32.75
N GLU A 315 -40.14 8.94 -32.82
CA GLU A 315 -40.32 10.09 -33.72
C GLU A 315 -40.19 9.70 -35.20
N PHE A 316 -39.40 8.68 -35.55
CA PHE A 316 -39.37 8.14 -36.92
C PHE A 316 -40.59 7.29 -37.27
N LYS A 317 -41.09 6.48 -36.34
CA LYS A 317 -42.20 5.55 -36.61
C LYS A 317 -43.47 6.27 -37.09
N THR A 318 -43.76 7.45 -36.55
CA THR A 318 -44.98 8.21 -36.84
C THR A 318 -45.07 8.67 -38.31
N PRO A 319 -44.14 9.46 -38.85
CA PRO A 319 -44.17 9.87 -40.26
C PRO A 319 -43.97 8.69 -41.21
N LEU A 320 -43.19 7.67 -40.85
CA LEU A 320 -43.07 6.45 -41.66
C LEU A 320 -44.40 5.71 -41.79
N ALA A 321 -45.16 5.59 -40.69
CA ALA A 321 -46.50 4.99 -40.74
C ALA A 321 -47.47 5.85 -41.57
N GLY A 322 -47.37 7.18 -41.46
CA GLY A 322 -48.15 8.13 -42.28
C GLY A 322 -47.90 7.97 -43.78
N ILE A 323 -46.63 7.92 -44.18
CA ILE A 323 -46.21 7.68 -45.57
C ILE A 323 -46.72 6.32 -46.05
N THR A 324 -46.46 5.25 -45.30
CA THR A 324 -46.87 3.89 -45.70
C THR A 324 -48.38 3.78 -45.84
N GLY A 325 -49.16 4.27 -44.87
CA GLY A 325 -50.62 4.24 -44.94
C GLY A 325 -51.20 5.09 -46.08
N ALA A 326 -50.60 6.25 -46.37
CA ALA A 326 -51.00 7.07 -47.51
C ALA A 326 -50.67 6.38 -48.85
N VAL A 327 -49.54 5.68 -48.96
CA VAL A 327 -49.18 4.88 -50.14
C VAL A 327 -50.13 3.70 -50.32
N GLU A 328 -50.47 2.96 -49.25
CA GLU A 328 -51.42 1.84 -49.28
C GLU A 328 -52.81 2.31 -49.76
N LEU A 329 -53.34 3.40 -49.18
CA LEU A 329 -54.63 3.96 -49.59
C LEU A 329 -54.64 4.44 -51.04
N LEU A 330 -53.54 5.05 -51.49
CA LEU A 330 -53.37 5.45 -52.89
C LEU A 330 -53.31 4.23 -53.82
N GLN A 331 -52.71 3.11 -53.41
CA GLN A 331 -52.65 1.89 -54.22
C GLN A 331 -54.00 1.17 -54.29
N ASP A 332 -54.69 1.01 -53.16
CA ASP A 332 -55.93 0.23 -53.06
C ASP A 332 -57.13 0.95 -53.67
N HIS A 333 -57.18 2.27 -53.58
CA HIS A 333 -58.35 3.08 -53.94
C HIS A 333 -58.08 4.11 -55.02
N PHE A 334 -56.96 4.00 -55.75
CA PHE A 334 -56.55 5.00 -56.74
C PHE A 334 -57.70 5.41 -57.66
N GLU A 335 -58.26 4.45 -58.41
CA GLU A 335 -59.30 4.70 -59.41
C GLU A 335 -60.60 5.24 -58.83
N THR A 336 -60.91 4.92 -57.58
CA THR A 336 -62.12 5.36 -56.88
C THR A 336 -61.99 6.72 -56.19
N MET A 337 -60.76 7.19 -55.95
CA MET A 337 -60.49 8.50 -55.33
C MET A 337 -60.59 9.63 -56.34
N SER A 338 -61.14 10.76 -55.90
CA SER A 338 -61.10 12.01 -56.64
C SER A 338 -59.66 12.55 -56.79
N ALA A 339 -59.44 13.37 -57.81
CA ALA A 339 -58.13 14.02 -58.02
C ALA A 339 -57.68 14.85 -56.79
N HIS A 340 -58.63 15.45 -56.07
CA HIS A 340 -58.35 16.22 -54.85
C HIS A 340 -57.89 15.32 -53.69
N GLU A 341 -58.51 14.16 -53.50
CA GLU A 341 -58.10 13.19 -52.46
C GLU A 341 -56.72 12.61 -52.75
N ARG A 342 -56.44 12.24 -54.01
CA ARG A 342 -55.11 11.78 -54.43
C ARG A 342 -54.04 12.84 -54.14
N ARG A 343 -54.34 14.11 -54.48
CA ARG A 343 -53.43 15.22 -54.22
C ARG A 343 -53.16 15.39 -52.72
N ARG A 344 -54.19 15.30 -51.88
CA ARG A 344 -54.05 15.37 -50.41
C ARG A 344 -53.12 14.28 -49.86
N PHE A 345 -53.24 13.02 -50.31
CA PHE A 345 -52.34 11.95 -49.86
C PHE A 345 -50.90 12.16 -50.34
N LEU A 346 -50.70 12.62 -51.57
CA LEU A 346 -49.36 12.98 -52.07
C LEU A 346 -48.73 14.14 -51.30
N ASP A 347 -49.53 15.15 -50.95
CA ASP A 347 -49.07 16.28 -50.12
C ASP A 347 -48.73 15.82 -48.69
N ASN A 348 -49.49 14.88 -48.11
CA ASN A 348 -49.16 14.27 -46.82
C ASN A 348 -47.83 13.50 -46.88
N ILE A 349 -47.61 12.67 -47.92
CA ILE A 349 -46.36 11.92 -48.10
C ILE A 349 -45.17 12.88 -48.24
N ALA A 350 -45.33 13.95 -49.03
CA ALA A 350 -44.30 14.98 -49.18
C ALA A 350 -43.98 15.67 -47.85
N GLY A 351 -45.01 16.05 -47.09
CA GLY A 351 -44.85 16.69 -45.78
C GLY A 351 -44.18 15.79 -44.74
N ASP A 352 -44.57 14.52 -44.65
CA ASP A 352 -43.95 13.55 -43.74
C ASP A 352 -42.49 13.24 -44.14
N SER A 353 -42.19 13.23 -45.46
CA SER A 353 -40.82 13.05 -45.96
C SER A 353 -39.92 14.25 -45.63
N GLU A 354 -40.45 15.47 -45.77
CA GLU A 354 -39.76 16.69 -45.38
C GLU A 354 -39.50 16.72 -43.87
N ARG A 355 -40.50 16.34 -43.06
CA ARG A 355 -40.36 16.23 -41.61
C ARG A 355 -39.27 15.23 -41.21
N LEU A 356 -39.21 14.07 -41.85
CA LEU A 356 -38.14 13.09 -41.63
C LEU A 356 -36.76 13.66 -41.98
N SER A 357 -36.64 14.34 -43.12
CA SER A 357 -35.39 14.99 -43.54
C SER A 357 -34.91 16.01 -42.52
N GLN A 358 -35.81 16.91 -42.07
CA GLN A 358 -35.50 17.91 -41.04
C GLN A 358 -35.08 17.24 -39.72
N LEU A 359 -35.75 16.16 -39.31
CA LEU A 359 -35.41 15.43 -38.10
C LEU A 359 -34.00 14.82 -38.18
N VAL A 360 -33.64 14.20 -39.31
CA VAL A 360 -32.29 13.66 -39.55
C VAL A 360 -31.23 14.78 -39.49
N THR A 361 -31.47 15.92 -40.14
CA THR A 361 -30.56 17.06 -40.09
C THR A 361 -30.36 17.54 -38.65
N ARG A 362 -31.43 17.71 -37.88
CA ARG A 362 -31.35 18.15 -36.48
C ARG A 362 -30.62 17.13 -35.59
N LEU A 363 -30.75 15.84 -35.85
CA LEU A 363 -29.99 14.80 -35.13
C LEU A 363 -28.50 14.85 -35.46
N LEU A 364 -28.14 15.08 -36.72
CA LEU A 364 -26.75 15.27 -37.14
C LEU A 364 -26.15 16.54 -36.52
N ASP A 365 -26.93 17.62 -36.46
CA ASP A 365 -26.52 18.86 -35.80
C ASP A 365 -26.26 18.66 -34.31
N LEU A 366 -27.14 17.92 -33.62
CA LEU A 366 -26.96 17.56 -32.21
C LEU A 366 -25.69 16.70 -32.01
N ALA A 367 -25.49 15.67 -32.85
CA ALA A 367 -24.32 14.81 -32.75
C ALA A 367 -23.01 15.57 -33.01
N ARG A 368 -23.01 16.51 -33.97
CA ARG A 368 -21.87 17.40 -34.24
C ARG A 368 -21.62 18.35 -33.07
N ALA A 369 -22.68 18.92 -32.48
CA ALA A 369 -22.58 19.80 -31.33
C ALA A 369 -22.00 19.07 -30.10
N ASP A 370 -22.44 17.82 -29.84
CA ASP A 370 -21.94 17.00 -28.74
C ASP A 370 -20.46 16.57 -28.91
N MET A 371 -19.98 16.53 -30.15
CA MET A 371 -18.58 16.22 -30.49
C MET A 371 -17.69 17.46 -30.64
N ALA A 372 -18.27 18.66 -30.61
CA ALA A 372 -17.52 19.89 -30.81
C ALA A 372 -16.54 20.11 -29.64
N THR A 373 -15.27 20.32 -29.98
CA THR A 373 -14.23 20.69 -29.01
C THR A 373 -14.06 22.20 -28.99
N PRO A 374 -13.69 22.80 -27.84
CA PRO A 374 -13.38 24.22 -27.78
C PRO A 374 -12.28 24.59 -28.77
N GLU A 375 -12.54 25.56 -29.64
CA GLU A 375 -11.51 26.16 -30.49
C GLU A 375 -10.71 27.19 -29.69
N ALA A 376 -9.42 26.93 -29.47
CA ALA A 376 -8.56 27.84 -28.72
C ALA A 376 -8.28 29.12 -29.53
N GLY A 377 -8.34 30.28 -28.87
CA GLY A 377 -8.00 31.58 -29.47
C GLY A 377 -9.11 32.25 -30.28
N VAL A 378 -10.35 31.72 -30.24
CA VAL A 378 -11.50 32.36 -30.87
C VAL A 378 -11.95 33.56 -30.03
N ALA A 379 -12.11 34.71 -30.68
CA ALA A 379 -12.63 35.93 -30.08
C ALA A 379 -13.67 36.55 -31.02
N THR A 380 -14.94 36.49 -30.63
CA THR A 380 -16.04 37.00 -31.46
C THR A 380 -16.76 38.15 -30.76
N ALA A 381 -16.95 39.26 -31.47
CA ALA A 381 -17.81 40.36 -31.03
C ALA A 381 -19.29 40.00 -31.25
N LEU A 382 -20.12 40.09 -30.20
CA LEU A 382 -21.52 39.62 -30.23
C LEU A 382 -22.44 40.42 -31.17
N ALA A 383 -22.12 41.69 -31.43
CA ALA A 383 -23.01 42.61 -32.13
C ALA A 383 -23.27 42.20 -33.59
N GLU A 384 -22.24 41.76 -34.32
CA GLU A 384 -22.38 41.40 -35.73
C GLU A 384 -23.20 40.10 -35.93
N PRO A 385 -22.91 38.98 -35.24
CA PRO A 385 -23.75 37.78 -35.27
C PRO A 385 -25.21 38.07 -34.88
N ALA A 386 -25.44 38.85 -33.82
CA ALA A 386 -26.78 39.17 -33.35
C ALA A 386 -27.58 39.99 -34.38
N ALA A 387 -26.96 41.01 -34.98
CA ALA A 387 -27.59 41.82 -36.02
C ALA A 387 -27.89 41.00 -37.27
N ARG A 388 -26.97 40.10 -37.68
CA ARG A 388 -27.14 39.23 -38.85
C ARG A 388 -28.32 38.28 -38.68
N VAL A 389 -28.43 37.60 -37.54
CA VAL A 389 -29.56 36.69 -37.28
C VAL A 389 -30.86 37.46 -37.12
N ALA A 390 -30.87 38.59 -36.41
CA ALA A 390 -32.08 39.39 -36.27
C ALA A 390 -32.62 39.87 -37.63
N ALA A 391 -31.75 40.27 -38.55
CA ALA A 391 -32.15 40.64 -39.91
C ALA A 391 -32.68 39.45 -40.73
N ALA A 392 -32.13 38.26 -40.54
CA ALA A 392 -32.53 37.05 -41.25
C ALA A 392 -33.87 36.46 -40.74
N GLU A 393 -34.11 36.53 -39.44
CA GLU A 393 -35.29 35.93 -38.79
C GLU A 393 -36.47 36.92 -38.63
N ALA A 394 -36.23 38.23 -38.78
CA ALA A 394 -37.30 39.23 -38.80
C ALA A 394 -38.19 39.05 -40.05
N GLY A 395 -39.49 39.23 -39.89
CA GLY A 395 -40.43 39.07 -40.99
C GLY A 395 -41.82 39.61 -40.69
N PRO A 396 -42.76 39.49 -41.64
CA PRO A 396 -44.14 39.95 -41.45
C PRO A 396 -44.76 39.32 -40.19
N GLY A 397 -45.07 40.15 -39.19
CA GLY A 397 -45.67 39.72 -37.93
C GLY A 397 -44.69 39.32 -36.81
N PHE A 398 -43.37 39.41 -37.03
CA PHE A 398 -42.34 39.16 -36.02
C PHE A 398 -41.20 40.18 -36.12
N ALA A 399 -41.15 41.10 -35.15
CA ALA A 399 -40.12 42.15 -35.06
C ALA A 399 -39.03 41.77 -34.06
N ILE A 400 -37.77 42.04 -34.40
CA ILE A 400 -36.61 41.70 -33.56
C ILE A 400 -35.81 42.98 -33.29
N GLU A 401 -35.70 43.37 -32.01
CA GLU A 401 -34.87 44.48 -31.55
C GLU A 401 -33.52 43.96 -31.06
N VAL A 402 -32.42 44.56 -31.51
CA VAL A 402 -31.06 44.22 -31.03
C VAL A 402 -30.51 45.39 -30.24
N ASP A 403 -30.22 45.15 -28.97
CA ASP A 403 -29.64 46.11 -28.02
C ASP A 403 -28.25 45.63 -27.58
N MET A 404 -27.21 46.10 -28.26
CA MET A 404 -25.82 45.74 -27.98
C MET A 404 -25.03 47.00 -27.60
N PRO A 405 -24.61 47.14 -26.33
CA PRO A 405 -23.68 48.19 -25.94
C PRO A 405 -22.40 48.15 -26.78
N ALA A 406 -21.92 49.31 -27.20
CA ALA A 406 -20.74 49.43 -28.08
C ALA A 406 -19.43 48.90 -27.44
N GLU A 407 -19.38 48.78 -26.11
CA GLU A 407 -18.18 48.41 -25.35
C GLU A 407 -18.21 46.95 -24.84
N LEU A 408 -19.05 46.08 -25.40
CA LEU A 408 -19.07 44.67 -25.00
C LEU A 408 -17.75 43.97 -25.38
N PRO A 409 -17.08 43.28 -24.43
CA PRO A 409 -15.89 42.53 -24.75
C PRO A 409 -16.22 41.29 -25.62
N PRO A 410 -15.28 40.82 -26.47
CA PRO A 410 -15.49 39.61 -27.26
C PRO A 410 -15.61 38.36 -26.38
N VAL A 411 -16.29 37.34 -26.90
CA VAL A 411 -16.50 36.05 -26.24
C VAL A 411 -15.66 34.94 -26.87
N ALA A 412 -15.30 33.93 -26.07
CA ALA A 412 -14.56 32.76 -26.51
C ALA A 412 -15.48 31.72 -27.20
N ALA A 413 -16.22 32.14 -28.23
CA ALA A 413 -17.12 31.28 -29.00
C ALA A 413 -17.12 31.68 -30.49
N PRO A 414 -17.18 30.72 -31.43
CA PRO A 414 -17.29 31.02 -32.85
C PRO A 414 -18.57 31.79 -33.20
N ALA A 415 -18.49 32.70 -34.18
CA ALA A 415 -19.65 33.43 -34.68
C ALA A 415 -20.77 32.50 -35.16
N THR A 416 -20.41 31.40 -35.83
CA THR A 416 -21.35 30.39 -36.32
C THR A 416 -22.13 29.71 -35.20
N THR A 417 -21.49 29.47 -34.05
CA THR A 417 -22.13 28.91 -32.84
C THR A 417 -23.17 29.89 -32.29
N LEU A 418 -22.81 31.17 -32.17
CA LEU A 418 -23.71 32.23 -31.70
C LEU A 418 -24.91 32.39 -32.64
N GLU A 419 -24.65 32.43 -33.95
CA GLU A 419 -25.69 32.55 -34.97
C GLU A 419 -26.68 31.38 -34.90
N SER A 420 -26.17 30.16 -34.77
CA SER A 420 -26.99 28.95 -34.68
C SER A 420 -27.87 28.94 -33.43
N VAL A 421 -27.30 29.29 -32.27
CA VAL A 421 -28.04 29.38 -30.99
C VAL A 421 -29.12 30.46 -31.06
N LEU A 422 -28.79 31.66 -31.54
CA LEU A 422 -29.75 32.75 -31.68
C LEU A 422 -30.88 32.41 -32.65
N THR A 423 -30.54 31.77 -33.78
CA THR A 423 -31.52 31.30 -34.76
C THR A 423 -32.51 30.33 -34.11
N VAL A 424 -32.01 29.37 -33.32
CA VAL A 424 -32.86 28.43 -32.57
C VAL A 424 -33.81 29.17 -31.63
N LEU A 425 -33.30 30.10 -30.82
CA LEU A 425 -34.11 30.80 -29.82
C LEU A 425 -35.18 31.71 -30.46
N LEU A 426 -34.84 32.41 -31.54
CA LEU A 426 -35.75 33.30 -32.26
C LEU A 426 -36.79 32.51 -33.06
N GLN A 427 -36.41 31.39 -33.69
CA GLN A 427 -37.36 30.49 -34.35
C GLN A 427 -38.34 29.89 -33.35
N ASN A 428 -37.87 29.47 -32.17
CA ASN A 428 -38.74 28.98 -31.09
C ASN A 428 -39.70 30.07 -30.60
N SER A 429 -39.22 31.32 -30.45
CA SER A 429 -40.06 32.46 -30.05
C SER A 429 -41.20 32.69 -31.05
N ARG A 430 -40.87 32.70 -32.35
CA ARG A 430 -41.85 32.85 -33.43
C ARG A 430 -42.84 31.68 -33.47
N GLN A 431 -42.38 30.44 -33.31
CA GLN A 431 -43.24 29.25 -33.29
C GLN A 431 -44.20 29.25 -32.10
N ALA A 432 -43.78 29.78 -30.95
CA ALA A 432 -44.62 29.97 -29.77
C ALA A 432 -45.65 31.12 -29.93
N GLY A 433 -45.66 31.81 -31.08
CA GLY A 433 -46.61 32.89 -31.38
C GLY A 433 -46.20 34.27 -30.88
N ALA A 434 -44.94 34.47 -30.48
CA ALA A 434 -44.44 35.82 -30.18
C ALA A 434 -44.47 36.71 -31.43
N ARG A 435 -44.72 38.00 -31.22
CA ARG A 435 -44.70 39.05 -32.26
C ARG A 435 -43.49 39.95 -32.14
N ASN A 436 -42.89 40.02 -30.96
CA ASN A 436 -41.71 40.83 -30.69
C ASN A 436 -40.69 40.00 -29.93
N ALA A 437 -39.43 40.07 -30.35
CA ALA A 437 -38.29 39.55 -29.62
C ALA A 437 -37.22 40.64 -29.44
N ARG A 438 -36.46 40.54 -28.35
CA ARG A 438 -35.37 41.45 -28.02
C ARG A 438 -34.12 40.64 -27.69
N VAL A 439 -33.03 40.95 -28.38
CA VAL A 439 -31.70 40.38 -28.11
C VAL A 439 -30.85 41.47 -27.47
N ALA A 440 -30.45 41.28 -26.21
CA ALA A 440 -29.72 42.28 -25.43
C ALA A 440 -28.40 41.73 -24.86
N GLY A 441 -27.31 42.46 -25.02
CA GLY A 441 -25.99 42.06 -24.53
C GLY A 441 -25.60 42.83 -23.26
N THR A 442 -25.02 42.15 -22.29
CA THR A 442 -24.49 42.73 -21.05
C THR A 442 -23.18 42.05 -20.68
N ALA A 443 -22.30 42.74 -19.95
CA ALA A 443 -21.05 42.17 -19.46
C ALA A 443 -20.97 42.37 -17.95
N GLU A 444 -20.62 41.31 -17.23
CA GLU A 444 -20.44 41.34 -15.78
C GLU A 444 -19.16 40.58 -15.42
N GLY A 445 -18.12 41.33 -15.01
CA GLY A 445 -16.82 40.75 -14.65
C GLY A 445 -16.14 39.99 -15.81
N ALA A 446 -15.98 38.68 -15.65
CA ALA A 446 -15.32 37.79 -16.60
C ALA A 446 -16.29 37.12 -17.60
N GLU A 447 -17.59 37.36 -17.47
CA GLU A 447 -18.62 36.74 -18.28
C GLU A 447 -19.39 37.78 -19.10
N VAL A 448 -19.81 37.37 -20.30
CA VAL A 448 -20.68 38.16 -21.18
C VAL A 448 -22.00 37.40 -21.31
N SER A 449 -23.09 38.10 -21.05
CA SER A 449 -24.45 37.56 -21.11
C SER A 449 -25.20 38.14 -22.31
N LEU A 450 -25.81 37.26 -23.08
CA LEU A 450 -26.70 37.57 -24.19
C LEU A 450 -28.11 37.08 -23.85
N THR A 451 -29.05 38.01 -23.72
CA THR A 451 -30.43 37.70 -23.32
C THR A 451 -31.35 37.78 -24.54
N VAL A 452 -32.13 36.74 -24.80
CA VAL A 452 -33.21 36.70 -25.79
C VAL A 452 -34.54 36.70 -25.03
N SER A 453 -35.32 37.77 -25.15
CA SER A 453 -36.66 37.89 -24.53
C SER A 453 -37.74 38.00 -25.60
N ASP A 454 -38.87 37.35 -25.42
CA ASP A 454 -40.03 37.43 -26.32
C ASP A 454 -41.31 37.92 -25.61
N ASP A 455 -42.38 38.16 -26.37
CA ASP A 455 -43.70 38.54 -25.87
C ASP A 455 -44.77 37.45 -25.99
N GLY A 456 -44.35 36.20 -26.15
CA GLY A 456 -45.21 35.01 -26.28
C GLY A 456 -45.87 34.57 -24.96
N PRO A 457 -46.46 33.35 -24.92
CA PRO A 457 -47.12 32.83 -23.73
C PRO A 457 -46.16 32.42 -22.60
N GLY A 458 -44.85 32.37 -22.88
CA GLY A 458 -43.84 31.87 -21.96
C GLY A 458 -43.84 30.34 -21.85
N ILE A 459 -43.14 29.82 -20.84
CA ILE A 459 -42.96 28.38 -20.62
C ILE A 459 -43.61 27.98 -19.30
N ALA A 460 -44.51 26.99 -19.37
CA ALA A 460 -45.21 26.46 -18.21
C ALA A 460 -44.23 25.89 -17.18
N GLU A 461 -44.51 26.09 -15.89
CA GLU A 461 -43.60 25.68 -14.79
C GLU A 461 -43.21 24.20 -14.87
N ALA A 462 -44.18 23.33 -15.18
CA ALA A 462 -43.99 21.88 -15.28
C ALA A 462 -43.04 21.46 -16.43
N ASP A 463 -42.82 22.34 -17.41
CA ASP A 463 -42.03 22.07 -18.61
C ASP A 463 -40.62 22.67 -18.55
N ARG A 464 -40.35 23.56 -17.58
CA ARG A 464 -39.07 24.32 -17.50
C ARG A 464 -37.85 23.44 -17.30
N GLU A 465 -38.00 22.35 -16.56
CA GLU A 465 -36.89 21.40 -16.34
C GLU A 465 -36.65 20.52 -17.57
N ARG A 466 -37.72 20.22 -18.32
CA ARG A 466 -37.71 19.24 -19.41
C ARG A 466 -37.51 19.86 -20.79
N MET A 467 -37.65 21.17 -20.92
CA MET A 467 -37.50 21.89 -22.20
C MET A 467 -36.12 21.76 -22.86
N PHE A 468 -35.10 21.37 -22.10
CA PHE A 468 -33.76 21.07 -22.61
C PHE A 468 -33.52 19.58 -22.86
N GLU A 469 -34.50 18.71 -22.60
CA GLU A 469 -34.44 17.29 -22.95
C GLU A 469 -34.68 17.11 -24.46
N PRO A 470 -33.89 16.28 -25.15
CA PRO A 470 -34.15 15.94 -26.54
C PRO A 470 -35.58 15.43 -26.77
N PHE A 471 -36.21 15.87 -27.87
CA PHE A 471 -37.57 15.50 -28.29
C PHE A 471 -38.70 16.03 -27.41
N PHE A 472 -38.40 16.80 -26.36
CA PHE A 472 -39.42 17.49 -25.60
C PHE A 472 -39.93 18.71 -26.38
N THR A 473 -41.24 18.79 -26.62
CA THR A 473 -41.87 19.92 -27.31
C THR A 473 -43.34 20.06 -26.91
N SER A 474 -43.76 21.29 -26.65
CA SER A 474 -45.17 21.66 -26.43
C SER A 474 -45.91 22.00 -27.74
N HIS A 475 -45.17 22.14 -28.85
CA HIS A 475 -45.69 22.58 -30.17
C HIS A 475 -45.54 21.46 -31.22
N ARG A 476 -45.82 20.22 -30.81
CA ARG A 476 -45.70 19.04 -31.70
C ARG A 476 -46.63 19.12 -32.93
N ALA A 477 -47.80 19.77 -32.78
CA ALA A 477 -48.76 19.98 -33.86
C ALA A 477 -48.24 20.94 -34.93
N ASP A 478 -47.36 21.88 -34.56
CA ASP A 478 -46.78 22.89 -35.45
C ASP A 478 -45.42 22.48 -36.01
N GLY A 479 -45.09 21.19 -35.97
CA GLY A 479 -43.84 20.63 -36.52
C GLY A 479 -42.62 20.76 -35.62
N GLY A 480 -42.77 21.16 -34.35
CA GLY A 480 -41.65 21.24 -33.41
C GLY A 480 -41.02 19.86 -33.16
N THR A 481 -39.72 19.72 -33.39
CA THR A 481 -38.97 18.46 -33.18
C THR A 481 -38.48 18.27 -31.75
N GLY A 482 -38.48 19.33 -30.93
CA GLY A 482 -37.94 19.29 -29.57
C GLY A 482 -36.41 19.16 -29.49
N LEU A 483 -35.69 19.32 -30.61
CA LEU A 483 -34.22 19.21 -30.64
C LEU A 483 -33.50 20.57 -30.60
N GLY A 484 -34.20 21.67 -30.86
CA GLY A 484 -33.57 23.00 -30.97
C GLY A 484 -32.83 23.43 -29.70
N LEU A 485 -33.53 23.50 -28.57
CA LEU A 485 -32.92 23.91 -27.29
C LEU A 485 -31.79 22.98 -26.80
N PRO A 486 -31.91 21.64 -26.92
CA PRO A 486 -30.78 20.73 -26.69
C PRO A 486 -29.56 21.05 -27.56
N ILE A 487 -29.74 21.26 -28.87
CA ILE A 487 -28.64 21.61 -29.79
C ILE A 487 -27.97 22.91 -29.37
N ALA A 488 -28.76 23.94 -29.05
CA ALA A 488 -28.24 25.23 -28.60
C ALA A 488 -27.40 25.08 -27.32
N ARG A 489 -27.84 24.25 -26.37
CA ARG A 489 -27.11 23.97 -25.13
C ARG A 489 -25.80 23.20 -25.40
N SER A 490 -25.80 22.19 -26.26
CA SER A 490 -24.58 21.45 -26.63
C SER A 490 -23.55 22.32 -27.35
N LEU A 491 -24.01 23.17 -28.28
CA LEU A 491 -23.17 24.13 -29.00
C LEU A 491 -22.50 25.13 -28.06
N LEU A 492 -23.23 25.64 -27.06
CA LEU A 492 -22.67 26.54 -26.04
C LEU A 492 -21.72 25.84 -25.09
N ALA A 493 -22.04 24.61 -24.66
CA ALA A 493 -21.19 23.83 -23.76
C ALA A 493 -19.79 23.59 -24.35
N ALA A 494 -19.68 23.39 -25.66
CA ALA A 494 -18.41 23.27 -26.38
C ALA A 494 -17.54 24.55 -26.29
N SER A 495 -18.16 25.71 -26.05
CA SER A 495 -17.48 27.01 -25.84
C SER A 495 -17.45 27.43 -24.35
N HIS A 496 -17.62 26.47 -23.43
CA HIS A 496 -17.74 26.71 -21.98
C HIS A 496 -18.89 27.68 -21.60
N GLY A 497 -19.88 27.82 -22.47
CA GLY A 497 -21.07 28.62 -22.24
C GLY A 497 -22.22 27.83 -21.61
N ARG A 498 -23.21 28.56 -21.09
CA ARG A 498 -24.45 28.02 -20.54
C ARG A 498 -25.67 28.74 -21.10
N LEU A 499 -26.77 28.02 -21.20
CA LEU A 499 -28.09 28.52 -21.61
C LEU A 499 -29.07 28.28 -20.47
N GLU A 500 -29.68 29.35 -19.99
CA GLU A 500 -30.60 29.32 -18.85
C GLU A 500 -31.93 29.99 -19.21
N LEU A 501 -33.02 29.47 -18.65
CA LEU A 501 -34.30 30.17 -18.64
C LEU A 501 -34.36 31.07 -17.41
N VAL A 502 -34.53 32.38 -17.63
CA VAL A 502 -34.59 33.38 -16.57
C VAL A 502 -36.03 33.85 -16.39
N ALA A 503 -36.38 34.25 -15.17
CA ALA A 503 -37.69 34.81 -14.88
C ALA A 503 -37.99 36.01 -15.80
N SER A 504 -39.18 35.99 -16.40
CA SER A 504 -39.72 37.08 -17.20
C SER A 504 -41.11 37.45 -16.74
N ALA A 505 -41.44 38.74 -16.78
CA ALA A 505 -42.78 39.24 -16.47
C ALA A 505 -43.79 38.95 -17.60
N LYS A 506 -43.29 38.71 -18.83
CA LYS A 506 -44.07 38.40 -20.03
C LYS A 506 -43.19 37.59 -21.00
N GLY A 507 -43.76 36.59 -21.68
CA GLY A 507 -43.02 35.73 -22.62
C GLY A 507 -41.93 34.88 -21.99
N ALA A 508 -41.05 34.31 -22.82
CA ALA A 508 -39.86 33.61 -22.35
C ALA A 508 -38.63 34.51 -22.40
N ARG A 509 -37.68 34.24 -21.49
CA ARG A 509 -36.38 34.92 -21.45
C ARG A 509 -35.27 33.90 -21.30
N PHE A 510 -34.44 33.78 -22.32
CA PHE A 510 -33.26 32.95 -22.32
C PHE A 510 -32.01 33.78 -22.10
N GLN A 511 -31.14 33.36 -21.20
CA GLN A 511 -29.83 33.96 -20.99
C GLN A 511 -28.74 32.99 -21.43
N ILE A 512 -27.95 33.42 -22.39
CA ILE A 512 -26.73 32.77 -22.82
C ILE A 512 -25.59 33.43 -22.06
N VAL A 513 -24.81 32.67 -21.31
CA VAL A 513 -23.61 33.19 -20.62
C VAL A 513 -22.37 32.53 -21.17
N LEU A 514 -21.39 33.34 -21.55
CA LEU A 514 -20.14 32.92 -22.18
C LEU A 514 -18.94 33.54 -21.47
N PRO A 515 -17.81 32.83 -21.39
CA PRO A 515 -16.58 33.42 -20.93
C PRO A 515 -16.13 34.51 -21.92
N ARG A 516 -15.65 35.62 -21.35
CA ARG A 516 -14.93 36.62 -22.13
C ARG A 516 -13.72 35.96 -22.81
N ALA A 517 -13.46 36.30 -24.07
CA ALA A 517 -12.22 35.92 -24.72
C ALA A 517 -11.04 36.54 -23.95
N GLU A 518 -10.14 35.69 -23.43
CA GLU A 518 -8.88 36.18 -22.89
C GLU A 518 -8.11 36.89 -24.00
N GLY A 519 -7.54 38.06 -23.70
CA GLY A 519 -6.86 38.89 -24.70
C GLY A 519 -5.83 38.08 -25.48
N ALA A 520 -5.90 38.17 -26.80
CA ALA A 520 -4.88 37.64 -27.71
C ALA A 520 -3.47 38.18 -27.39
#